data_AF-A0A7M1B445-F1
#
_entry.id   AF-A0A7M1B445-F1
#
_cell.length_a   1.000
_cell.length_b   1.000
_cell.length_c   1.000
_cell.angle_alpha   90.00
_cell.angle_beta   90.00
_cell.angle_gamma   90.00
#
_symmetry.space_group_name_H-M   'P 1'
#
loop_
_entity.id
_entity.type
_entity.pdbx_description
1 polymer ?
#
loop_
_entity_poly.entity_id
_entity_poly.type
_entity_poly.pdbx_seq_one_letter_code
_entity_poly.pdbx_strand_id
1 'polypeptide(L)'
;MTKIKFLGALIFFLSIVLALYSKHIAAHNEANLRLLKVINEQKAFTQEIAKNIFFMYKNKDASVEELNKYIQSFVENMNNKDEILDKIFSKDIKQESEKIISLWNNFYLLVQKFRDASRVQNGYTNIVIDKLVKDIYDTNLQLVVEFNKLIKMHKKYFDTLQHKNKTIQITLFVVLLLLLLYLFSQLKSLLGFIQKFLRTSKKIVQKSTVLDVEPIEEKSSIADVTQAADAFNFLVQKIDKSIENSSKSIQAASKSLEETEKSIEDLLELIAVMDEENRLDKNLVKKEDILIESLEELTTSLQKLHSLKIHLDNFKK
;
A
#
# COMPACT_ATOMS: atom_id res chain seq x y z
N MET A 1 -0.99 9.40 13.60
CA MET A 1 -0.24 8.13 13.44
C MET A 1 -1.06 7.04 12.74
N THR A 2 -2.37 6.96 12.98
CA THR A 2 -3.27 5.98 12.35
C THR A 2 -3.30 6.08 10.83
N LYS A 3 -3.32 7.30 10.26
CA LYS A 3 -3.36 7.50 8.79
C LYS A 3 -2.13 6.96 8.05
N ILE A 4 -0.91 7.18 8.57
CA ILE A 4 0.33 6.68 7.95
C ILE A 4 0.41 5.15 8.08
N LYS A 5 0.07 4.59 9.25
CA LYS A 5 0.02 3.13 9.46
C LYS A 5 -0.99 2.47 8.53
N PHE A 6 -2.18 3.06 8.39
CA PHE A 6 -3.22 2.59 7.48
C PHE A 6 -2.76 2.66 6.02
N LEU A 7 -2.17 3.77 5.60
CA LEU A 7 -1.67 3.94 4.23
C LEU A 7 -0.57 2.92 3.90
N GLY A 8 0.35 2.67 4.83
CA GLY A 8 1.37 1.63 4.68
C GLY A 8 0.78 0.23 4.53
N ALA A 9 -0.22 -0.11 5.35
CA ALA A 9 -0.95 -1.38 5.25
C ALA A 9 -1.69 -1.51 3.89
N LEU A 10 -2.30 -0.42 3.42
CA LEU A 10 -2.98 -0.39 2.12
C LEU A 10 -2.01 -0.64 0.97
N ILE A 11 -0.83 0.00 0.98
CA ILE A 11 0.22 -0.21 -0.03
C ILE A 11 0.70 -1.66 -0.03
N PHE A 12 0.94 -2.23 1.15
CA PHE A 12 1.35 -3.62 1.30
C PHE A 12 0.29 -4.59 0.74
N PHE A 13 -0.98 -4.40 1.12
CA PHE A 13 -2.09 -5.21 0.61
C PHE A 13 -2.23 -5.10 -0.91
N LEU A 14 -2.19 -3.87 -1.44
CA LEU A 14 -2.27 -3.63 -2.88
C LEU A 14 -1.14 -4.32 -3.65
N SER A 15 0.07 -4.37 -3.06
CA SER A 15 1.23 -5.05 -3.65
C SER A 15 1.03 -6.57 -3.73
N ILE A 16 0.46 -7.18 -2.68
CA ILE A 16 0.11 -8.61 -2.67
C ILE A 16 -0.96 -8.91 -3.72
N VAL A 17 -2.02 -8.09 -3.75
CA VAL A 17 -3.11 -8.25 -4.73
C VAL A 17 -2.56 -8.17 -6.16
N LEU A 18 -1.67 -7.22 -6.44
CA LEU A 18 -1.05 -7.07 -7.76
C LEU A 18 -0.22 -8.31 -8.15
N ALA A 19 0.55 -8.87 -7.20
CA ALA A 19 1.35 -10.06 -7.42
C ALA A 19 0.47 -11.30 -7.69
N LEU A 20 -0.58 -11.51 -6.89
CA LEU A 20 -1.52 -12.61 -7.08
C LEU A 20 -2.29 -12.48 -8.40
N TYR A 21 -2.71 -11.27 -8.74
CA TYR A 21 -3.40 -10.99 -9.99
C TYR A 21 -2.49 -11.24 -11.21
N SER A 22 -1.23 -10.81 -11.15
CA SER A 22 -0.23 -11.10 -12.18
C SER A 22 0.00 -12.62 -12.36
N LYS A 23 0.12 -13.35 -11.26
CA LYS A 23 0.23 -14.82 -11.27
C LYS A 23 -1.00 -15.48 -11.90
N HIS A 24 -2.20 -15.01 -11.56
CA HIS A 24 -3.45 -15.50 -12.15
C HIS A 24 -3.51 -15.26 -13.66
N ILE A 25 -3.11 -14.07 -14.13
CA ILE A 25 -3.03 -13.76 -15.56
C ILE A 25 -2.03 -14.68 -16.27
N ALA A 26 -0.86 -14.93 -15.68
CA ALA A 26 0.16 -15.79 -16.26
C ALA A 26 -0.36 -17.24 -16.45
N ALA A 27 -0.98 -17.80 -15.41
CA ALA A 27 -1.56 -19.15 -15.49
C ALA A 27 -2.68 -19.23 -16.54
N HIS A 28 -3.52 -18.19 -16.61
CA HIS A 28 -4.58 -18.11 -17.60
C HIS A 28 -4.03 -18.01 -19.04
N ASN A 29 -2.96 -17.25 -19.25
CA ASN A 29 -2.29 -17.17 -20.56
C ASN A 29 -1.70 -18.50 -20.99
N GLU A 30 -1.04 -19.21 -20.08
CA GLU A 30 -0.48 -20.53 -20.37
C GLU A 30 -1.57 -21.55 -20.74
N ALA A 31 -2.68 -21.57 -19.99
CA ALA A 31 -3.81 -22.45 -20.30
C ALA A 31 -4.39 -22.18 -21.70
N ASN A 32 -4.56 -20.90 -22.07
CA ASN A 32 -5.05 -20.52 -23.39
C ASN A 32 -4.09 -20.92 -24.52
N LEU A 33 -2.77 -20.76 -24.33
CA LEU A 33 -1.77 -21.17 -25.32
C LEU A 33 -1.77 -22.69 -25.53
N ARG A 34 -1.85 -23.47 -24.44
CA ARG A 34 -1.96 -24.93 -24.51
C ARG A 34 -3.21 -25.37 -25.27
N LEU A 35 -4.34 -24.75 -24.98
CA LEU A 35 -5.59 -25.04 -25.68
C LEU A 35 -5.48 -24.73 -27.18
N LEU A 36 -4.95 -23.56 -27.55
CA LEU A 36 -4.80 -23.18 -28.95
C LEU A 36 -3.87 -24.14 -29.70
N LYS A 37 -2.82 -24.62 -29.04
CA LYS A 37 -1.93 -25.65 -29.56
C LYS A 37 -2.70 -26.94 -29.87
N VAL A 38 -3.48 -27.46 -28.92
CA VAL A 38 -4.24 -28.71 -29.12
C VAL A 38 -5.27 -28.58 -30.25
N ILE A 39 -5.96 -27.45 -30.34
CA ILE A 39 -6.92 -27.20 -31.44
C ILE A 39 -6.20 -27.22 -32.80
N ASN A 40 -5.03 -26.60 -32.90
CA ASN A 40 -4.24 -26.60 -34.14
C ASN A 40 -3.70 -27.98 -34.49
N GLU A 41 -3.21 -28.74 -33.50
CA GLU A 41 -2.75 -30.12 -33.71
C GLU A 41 -3.90 -31.01 -34.20
N GLN A 42 -5.08 -30.90 -33.59
CA GLN A 42 -6.24 -31.69 -34.02
C GLN A 42 -6.68 -31.36 -35.44
N LYS A 43 -6.66 -30.07 -35.82
CA LYS A 43 -6.88 -29.67 -37.21
C LYS A 43 -5.85 -30.29 -38.16
N ALA A 44 -4.57 -30.29 -37.79
CA ALA A 44 -3.53 -30.88 -38.62
C ALA A 44 -3.72 -32.39 -38.78
N PHE A 45 -4.11 -33.09 -37.71
CA PHE A 45 -4.38 -34.53 -37.76
C PHE A 45 -5.53 -34.88 -38.70
N THR A 46 -6.65 -34.14 -38.70
CA THR A 46 -7.76 -34.43 -39.63
C THR A 46 -7.32 -34.26 -41.09
N GLN A 47 -6.48 -33.26 -41.37
CA GLN A 47 -5.93 -33.02 -42.70
C GLN A 47 -4.97 -34.13 -43.15
N GLU A 48 -4.05 -34.56 -42.29
CA GLU A 48 -3.11 -35.64 -42.60
C GLU A 48 -3.83 -36.99 -42.73
N ILE A 49 -4.85 -37.27 -41.91
CA ILE A 49 -5.70 -38.47 -42.05
C ILE A 49 -6.41 -38.46 -43.41
N ALA A 50 -7.07 -37.35 -43.77
CA ALA A 50 -7.79 -37.25 -45.05
C ALA A 50 -6.83 -37.40 -46.25
N LYS A 51 -5.64 -36.81 -46.17
CA LYS A 51 -4.59 -36.93 -47.19
C LYS A 51 -4.08 -38.36 -47.34
N ASN A 52 -3.82 -39.06 -46.23
CA ASN A 52 -3.38 -40.45 -46.24
C ASN A 52 -4.46 -41.36 -46.84
N ILE A 53 -5.72 -41.16 -46.47
CA ILE A 53 -6.86 -41.90 -47.03
C ILE A 53 -6.98 -41.69 -48.54
N PHE A 54 -6.83 -40.45 -49.01
CA PHE A 54 -6.84 -40.16 -50.44
C PHE A 54 -5.64 -40.79 -51.18
N PHE A 55 -4.46 -40.79 -50.56
CA PHE A 55 -3.27 -41.43 -51.12
C PHE A 55 -3.44 -42.95 -51.24
N MET A 56 -3.94 -43.60 -50.19
CA MET A 56 -4.24 -45.03 -50.19
C MET A 56 -5.35 -45.40 -51.19
N TYR A 57 -6.36 -44.55 -51.32
CA TYR A 57 -7.41 -44.73 -52.32
C TYR A 57 -6.85 -44.78 -53.75
N LYS A 58 -5.86 -43.93 -54.06
CA LYS A 58 -5.18 -43.95 -55.37
C LYS A 58 -4.12 -45.03 -55.50
N ASN A 59 -3.52 -45.47 -54.40
CA ASN A 59 -2.43 -46.45 -54.37
C ASN A 59 -2.81 -47.61 -53.44
N LYS A 60 -3.45 -48.64 -53.99
CA LYS A 60 -4.07 -49.73 -53.20
C LYS A 60 -3.08 -50.55 -52.36
N ASP A 61 -1.79 -50.52 -52.70
CA ASP A 61 -0.72 -51.22 -51.97
C ASP A 61 0.03 -50.32 -50.96
N ALA A 62 -0.45 -49.09 -50.75
CA ALA A 62 0.18 -48.16 -49.82
C ALA A 62 0.10 -48.63 -48.36
N SER A 63 1.18 -48.38 -47.59
CA SER A 63 1.23 -48.70 -46.16
C SER A 63 0.18 -47.94 -45.35
N VAL A 64 -0.40 -48.63 -44.36
CA VAL A 64 -1.35 -48.08 -43.40
C VAL A 64 -0.68 -47.45 -42.17
N GLU A 65 0.65 -47.56 -42.04
CA GLU A 65 1.37 -47.15 -40.83
C GLU A 65 1.23 -45.66 -40.53
N GLU A 66 1.42 -44.79 -41.53
CA GLU A 66 1.27 -43.34 -41.35
C GLU A 66 -0.16 -42.95 -40.99
N LEU A 67 -1.16 -43.54 -41.66
CA LEU A 67 -2.57 -43.34 -41.33
C LEU A 67 -2.87 -43.74 -39.88
N ASN A 68 -2.41 -44.92 -39.45
CA ASN A 68 -2.63 -45.40 -38.09
C ASN A 68 -1.96 -44.50 -37.04
N LYS A 69 -0.76 -43.99 -37.33
CA LYS A 69 -0.06 -43.05 -36.46
C LYS A 69 -0.87 -41.77 -36.26
N TYR A 70 -1.37 -41.15 -37.33
CA TYR A 70 -2.17 -39.93 -37.21
C TYR A 70 -3.52 -40.17 -36.54
N ILE A 71 -4.16 -41.33 -36.78
CA ILE A 71 -5.38 -41.73 -36.08
C ILE A 71 -5.12 -41.90 -34.58
N GLN A 72 -4.00 -42.51 -34.20
CA GLN A 72 -3.63 -42.68 -32.79
C GLN A 72 -3.44 -41.32 -32.11
N SER A 73 -2.65 -40.42 -32.69
CA SER A 73 -2.43 -39.08 -32.14
C SER A 73 -3.72 -38.25 -32.07
N PHE A 74 -4.63 -38.40 -33.05
CA PHE A 74 -5.95 -37.77 -33.04
C PHE A 74 -6.81 -38.24 -31.85
N VAL A 75 -6.85 -39.55 -31.60
CA VAL A 75 -7.61 -40.15 -30.49
C VAL A 75 -7.00 -39.79 -29.14
N GLU A 76 -5.67 -39.84 -28.99
CA GLU A 76 -4.97 -39.44 -27.77
C GLU A 76 -5.28 -37.99 -27.39
N ASN A 77 -5.22 -37.05 -28.34
CA ASN A 77 -5.59 -35.65 -28.09
C ASN A 77 -7.09 -35.48 -27.78
N MET A 78 -7.97 -36.33 -28.31
CA MET A 78 -9.40 -36.32 -27.99
C MET A 78 -9.70 -36.88 -26.59
N ASN A 79 -8.95 -37.88 -26.12
CA ASN A 79 -9.15 -38.44 -24.79
C ASN A 79 -8.84 -37.44 -23.68
N ASN A 80 -7.98 -36.46 -23.96
CA ASN A 80 -7.65 -35.37 -23.04
C ASN A 80 -8.58 -34.14 -23.20
N LYS A 81 -9.66 -34.23 -23.99
CA LYS A 81 -10.52 -33.08 -24.32
C LYS A 81 -11.13 -32.40 -23.10
N ASP A 82 -11.54 -33.14 -22.08
CA ASP A 82 -12.28 -32.57 -20.94
C ASP A 82 -11.35 -31.70 -20.08
N GLU A 83 -10.09 -32.11 -19.90
CA GLU A 83 -9.07 -31.32 -19.22
C GLU A 83 -8.73 -30.00 -19.95
N ILE A 84 -8.95 -29.96 -21.26
CA ILE A 84 -8.67 -28.82 -22.13
C ILE A 84 -9.89 -27.90 -22.20
N LEU A 85 -11.09 -28.48 -22.31
CA LEU A 85 -12.37 -27.76 -22.48
C LEU A 85 -12.89 -27.17 -21.18
N ASP A 86 -12.63 -27.79 -20.02
CA ASP A 86 -13.03 -27.24 -18.71
C ASP A 86 -12.28 -25.95 -18.35
N LYS A 87 -11.16 -25.67 -19.02
CA LYS A 87 -10.38 -24.44 -18.87
C LYS A 87 -10.89 -23.30 -19.78
N ILE A 88 -12.00 -23.50 -20.50
CA ILE A 88 -12.65 -22.49 -21.34
C ILE A 88 -13.70 -21.74 -20.52
N PHE A 89 -13.49 -20.44 -20.37
CA PHE A 89 -14.36 -19.58 -19.54
C PHE A 89 -15.48 -18.89 -20.33
N SER A 90 -15.53 -19.05 -21.66
CA SER A 90 -16.56 -18.44 -22.51
C SER A 90 -17.62 -19.47 -22.93
N LYS A 91 -18.89 -19.14 -22.68
CA LYS A 91 -20.05 -19.96 -23.05
C LYS A 91 -20.12 -20.20 -24.56
N ASP A 92 -19.88 -19.16 -25.36
CA ASP A 92 -19.94 -19.24 -26.83
C ASP A 92 -18.85 -20.17 -27.38
N ILE A 93 -17.66 -20.11 -26.79
CA ILE A 93 -16.55 -20.97 -27.15
C ILE A 93 -16.85 -22.42 -26.77
N LYS A 94 -17.45 -22.64 -25.59
CA LYS A 94 -17.84 -23.99 -25.14
C LYS A 94 -18.84 -24.64 -26.10
N GLN A 95 -19.86 -23.89 -26.53
CA GLN A 95 -20.85 -24.36 -27.51
C GLN A 95 -20.21 -24.69 -28.86
N GLU A 96 -19.30 -23.85 -29.34
CA GLU A 96 -18.60 -24.10 -30.60
C GLU A 96 -17.68 -25.35 -30.52
N SER A 97 -17.03 -25.54 -29.37
CA SER A 97 -16.24 -26.75 -29.11
C SER A 97 -17.09 -28.03 -29.12
N GLU A 98 -18.29 -28.01 -28.53
CA GLU A 98 -19.22 -29.16 -28.55
C GLU A 98 -19.61 -29.54 -29.99
N LYS A 99 -19.84 -28.55 -30.86
CA LYS A 99 -20.09 -28.77 -32.28
C LYS A 99 -18.91 -29.45 -32.98
N ILE A 100 -17.69 -29.00 -32.70
CA ILE A 100 -16.46 -29.60 -33.25
C ILE A 100 -16.28 -31.05 -32.78
N ILE A 101 -16.58 -31.36 -31.52
CA ILE A 101 -16.52 -32.73 -30.99
C ILE A 101 -17.51 -33.65 -31.74
N SER A 102 -18.72 -33.16 -32.03
CA SER A 102 -19.68 -33.94 -32.83
C SER A 102 -19.15 -34.22 -34.24
N LEU A 103 -18.56 -33.22 -34.90
CA LEU A 103 -17.93 -33.38 -36.21
C LEU A 103 -16.71 -34.31 -36.16
N TRP A 104 -15.91 -34.27 -35.10
CA TRP A 104 -14.79 -35.19 -34.87
C TRP A 104 -15.25 -36.64 -34.78
N ASN A 105 -16.30 -36.90 -33.99
CA ASN A 105 -16.86 -38.24 -33.85
C ASN A 105 -17.36 -38.78 -35.19
N ASN A 106 -18.04 -37.94 -35.98
CA ASN A 106 -18.49 -38.31 -37.32
C ASN A 106 -17.30 -38.59 -38.27
N PHE A 107 -16.30 -37.71 -38.29
CA PHE A 107 -15.10 -37.89 -39.10
C PHE A 107 -14.37 -39.19 -38.74
N TYR A 108 -14.18 -39.45 -37.45
CA TYR A 108 -13.57 -40.68 -36.97
C TYR A 108 -14.36 -41.91 -37.41
N LEU A 109 -15.69 -41.88 -37.30
CA LEU A 109 -16.55 -42.97 -37.77
C LEU A 109 -16.38 -43.24 -39.27
N LEU A 110 -16.31 -42.20 -40.10
CA LEU A 110 -16.07 -42.33 -41.54
C LEU A 110 -14.70 -42.95 -41.83
N VAL A 111 -13.66 -42.51 -41.11
CA VAL A 111 -12.30 -43.06 -41.21
C VAL A 111 -12.27 -44.55 -40.84
N GLN A 112 -12.98 -44.96 -39.78
CA GLN A 112 -13.10 -46.36 -39.40
C GLN A 112 -13.79 -47.20 -40.47
N LYS A 113 -14.92 -46.72 -41.00
CA LYS A 113 -15.64 -47.38 -42.10
C LYS A 113 -14.77 -47.55 -43.35
N PHE A 114 -13.98 -46.53 -43.70
CA PHE A 114 -13.01 -46.62 -44.80
C PHE A 114 -11.96 -47.69 -44.54
N ARG A 115 -11.39 -47.73 -43.33
CA ARG A 115 -10.37 -48.72 -42.94
C ARG A 115 -10.90 -50.15 -43.05
N ASP A 116 -12.13 -50.39 -42.61
CA ASP A 116 -12.76 -51.71 -42.66
C ASP A 116 -13.10 -52.11 -44.10
N ALA A 117 -13.67 -51.19 -44.89
CA ALA A 117 -13.98 -51.43 -46.30
C ALA A 117 -12.71 -51.69 -47.14
N SER A 118 -11.59 -51.05 -46.81
CA SER A 118 -10.33 -51.20 -47.54
C SER A 118 -9.64 -52.56 -47.30
N ARG A 119 -10.06 -53.31 -46.27
CA ARG A 119 -9.54 -54.65 -45.95
C ARG A 119 -10.28 -55.79 -46.67
N VAL A 120 -11.47 -55.54 -47.21
CA VAL A 120 -12.37 -56.56 -47.78
C VAL A 120 -12.52 -56.34 -49.30
N GLN A 121 -11.72 -57.04 -50.11
CA GLN A 121 -11.70 -56.88 -51.58
C GLN A 121 -12.83 -57.66 -52.27
N ASN A 122 -13.97 -57.00 -52.50
CA ASN A 122 -15.09 -57.55 -53.27
C ASN A 122 -15.56 -56.51 -54.33
N GLY A 123 -16.23 -56.92 -55.41
CA GLY A 123 -16.59 -56.02 -56.52
C GLY A 123 -17.52 -54.84 -56.17
N TYR A 124 -18.35 -54.96 -55.13
CA TYR A 124 -19.20 -53.88 -54.60
C TYR A 124 -18.44 -52.86 -53.71
N THR A 125 -17.20 -53.18 -53.31
CA THR A 125 -16.41 -52.39 -52.37
C THR A 125 -15.97 -51.05 -52.97
N ASN A 126 -15.80 -50.95 -54.30
CA ASN A 126 -15.31 -49.72 -54.95
C ASN A 126 -16.28 -48.54 -54.84
N ILE A 127 -17.60 -48.75 -55.05
CA ILE A 127 -18.60 -47.67 -54.95
C ILE A 127 -18.72 -47.17 -53.50
N VAL A 128 -18.62 -48.08 -52.53
CA VAL A 128 -18.67 -47.75 -51.11
C VAL A 128 -17.43 -46.96 -50.69
N ILE A 129 -16.23 -47.37 -51.15
CA ILE A 129 -14.99 -46.65 -50.90
C ILE A 129 -15.01 -45.25 -51.52
N ASP A 130 -15.46 -45.10 -52.78
CA ASP A 130 -15.56 -43.79 -53.45
C ASP A 130 -16.42 -42.82 -52.64
N LYS A 131 -17.58 -43.29 -52.17
CA LYS A 131 -18.47 -42.50 -51.33
C LYS A 131 -17.81 -42.12 -50.00
N LEU A 132 -17.16 -43.08 -49.33
CA LEU A 132 -16.48 -42.82 -48.05
C LEU A 132 -15.34 -41.82 -48.19
N VAL A 133 -14.51 -41.92 -49.25
CA VAL A 133 -13.41 -40.97 -49.49
C VAL A 133 -13.96 -39.55 -49.71
N LYS A 134 -15.05 -39.43 -50.47
CA LYS A 134 -15.73 -38.14 -50.66
C LYS A 134 -16.31 -37.59 -49.36
N ASP A 135 -17.04 -38.40 -48.61
CA ASP A 135 -17.64 -38.01 -47.33
C ASP A 135 -16.55 -37.59 -46.30
N ILE A 136 -15.40 -38.28 -46.27
CA ILE A 136 -14.23 -37.94 -45.44
C ILE A 136 -13.64 -36.60 -45.86
N TYR A 137 -13.49 -36.35 -47.16
CA TYR A 137 -12.97 -35.09 -47.69
C TYR A 137 -13.89 -33.92 -47.34
N ASP A 138 -15.19 -34.06 -47.60
CA ASP A 138 -16.19 -33.03 -47.31
C ASP A 138 -16.29 -32.74 -45.81
N THR A 139 -16.27 -33.79 -44.97
CA THR A 139 -16.26 -33.66 -43.51
C THR A 139 -14.97 -33.00 -43.01
N ASN A 140 -13.81 -33.31 -43.58
CA ASN A 140 -12.54 -32.66 -43.23
C ASN A 140 -12.54 -31.17 -43.59
N LEU A 141 -13.08 -30.79 -44.76
CA LEU A 141 -13.21 -29.38 -45.14
C LEU A 141 -14.11 -28.63 -44.15
N GLN A 142 -15.25 -29.22 -43.77
CA GLN A 142 -16.12 -28.66 -42.76
C GLN A 142 -15.40 -28.49 -41.41
N LEU A 143 -14.68 -29.52 -40.96
CA LEU A 143 -13.89 -29.46 -39.74
C LEU A 143 -12.86 -28.32 -39.78
N VAL A 144 -12.11 -28.17 -40.87
CA VAL A 144 -11.13 -27.10 -41.05
C VAL A 144 -11.78 -25.72 -40.92
N VAL A 145 -12.98 -25.52 -41.48
CA VAL A 145 -13.72 -24.25 -41.37
C VAL A 145 -14.12 -23.98 -39.92
N GLU A 146 -14.71 -24.94 -39.23
CA GLU A 146 -15.14 -24.79 -37.84
C GLU A 146 -13.93 -24.60 -36.90
N PHE A 147 -12.82 -25.30 -37.16
CA PHE A 147 -11.56 -25.09 -36.45
C PHE A 147 -11.03 -23.66 -36.58
N ASN A 148 -10.98 -23.13 -37.80
CA ASN A 148 -10.55 -21.76 -38.04
C ASN A 148 -11.46 -20.75 -37.32
N LYS A 149 -12.77 -21.02 -37.28
CA LYS A 149 -13.74 -20.22 -36.53
C LYS A 149 -13.48 -20.26 -35.03
N LEU A 150 -13.28 -21.46 -34.45
CA LEU A 150 -12.98 -21.63 -33.02
C LEU A 150 -11.66 -20.95 -32.62
N ILE A 151 -10.61 -21.06 -33.46
CA ILE A 151 -9.33 -20.37 -33.28
C ILE A 151 -9.52 -18.86 -33.27
N LYS A 152 -10.31 -18.32 -34.21
CA LYS A 152 -10.59 -16.88 -34.29
C LYS A 152 -11.38 -16.39 -33.08
N MET A 153 -12.35 -17.18 -32.60
CA MET A 153 -13.12 -16.87 -31.39
C MET A 153 -12.22 -16.84 -30.14
N HIS A 154 -11.37 -17.85 -29.96
CA HIS A 154 -10.39 -17.90 -28.87
C HIS A 154 -9.43 -16.73 -28.92
N LYS A 155 -8.86 -16.43 -30.09
CA LYS A 155 -7.94 -15.30 -30.26
C LYS A 155 -8.60 -13.98 -29.89
N LYS A 156 -9.82 -13.72 -30.39
CA LYS A 156 -10.56 -12.49 -30.07
C LYS A 156 -10.88 -12.37 -28.58
N TYR A 157 -11.33 -13.47 -27.97
CA TYR A 157 -11.61 -13.51 -26.52
C TYR A 157 -10.35 -13.22 -25.71
N PHE A 158 -9.25 -13.89 -26.05
CA PHE A 158 -7.97 -13.75 -25.37
C PHE A 158 -7.38 -12.36 -25.54
N ASP A 159 -7.35 -11.80 -26.76
CA ASP A 159 -6.86 -10.46 -27.02
C ASP A 159 -7.65 -9.43 -26.19
N THR A 160 -8.98 -9.56 -26.15
CA THR A 160 -9.86 -8.69 -25.34
C THR A 160 -9.54 -8.79 -23.85
N LEU A 161 -9.40 -10.02 -23.34
CA LEU A 161 -9.10 -10.27 -21.93
C LEU A 161 -7.70 -9.77 -21.56
N GLN A 162 -6.71 -10.00 -22.41
CA GLN A 162 -5.34 -9.53 -22.22
C GLN A 162 -5.26 -8.01 -22.19
N HIS A 163 -5.98 -7.33 -23.09
CA HIS A 163 -6.09 -5.87 -23.05
C HIS A 163 -6.71 -5.38 -21.74
N LYS A 164 -7.84 -5.96 -21.31
CA LYS A 164 -8.48 -5.60 -20.03
C LYS A 164 -7.56 -5.84 -18.84
N ASN A 165 -6.93 -7.01 -18.76
CA ASN A 165 -6.02 -7.37 -17.68
C ASN A 165 -4.81 -6.44 -17.62
N LYS A 166 -4.23 -6.10 -18.77
CA LYS A 166 -3.12 -5.14 -18.87
C LYS A 166 -3.54 -3.75 -18.39
N THR A 167 -4.72 -3.28 -18.79
CA THR A 167 -5.27 -2.00 -18.33
C THR A 167 -5.43 -2.00 -16.81
N ILE A 168 -6.05 -3.04 -16.24
CA ILE A 168 -6.23 -3.16 -14.78
C ILE A 168 -4.88 -3.15 -14.06
N GLN A 169 -3.90 -3.92 -14.53
CA GLN A 169 -2.57 -3.97 -13.92
C GLN A 169 -1.86 -2.61 -13.95
N ILE A 170 -1.93 -1.90 -15.08
CA ILE A 170 -1.37 -0.55 -15.22
C ILE A 170 -2.08 0.42 -14.27
N THR A 171 -3.42 0.40 -14.22
CA THR A 171 -4.18 1.26 -13.31
C THR A 171 -3.81 1.01 -11.86
N LEU A 172 -3.76 -0.25 -11.42
CA LEU A 172 -3.36 -0.61 -10.05
C LEU A 172 -1.93 -0.16 -9.73
N PHE A 173 -1.01 -0.31 -10.69
CA PHE A 173 0.37 0.15 -10.54
C PHE A 173 0.47 1.69 -10.41
N VAL A 174 -0.27 2.43 -11.23
CA VAL A 174 -0.32 3.90 -11.14
C VAL A 174 -0.90 4.35 -9.80
N VAL A 175 -1.97 3.69 -9.32
CA VAL A 175 -2.55 3.96 -7.99
C VAL A 175 -1.52 3.70 -6.89
N LEU A 176 -0.80 2.57 -6.95
CA LEU A 176 0.27 2.23 -6.01
C LEU A 176 1.35 3.33 -5.99
N LEU A 177 1.78 3.79 -7.16
CA LEU A 177 2.79 4.83 -7.30
C LEU A 177 2.33 6.16 -6.66
N LEU A 178 1.09 6.58 -6.92
CA LEU A 178 0.51 7.78 -6.33
C LEU A 178 0.42 7.68 -4.80
N LEU A 179 0.03 6.52 -4.27
CA LEU A 179 0.00 6.28 -2.82
C LEU A 179 1.40 6.38 -2.20
N LEU A 180 2.42 5.86 -2.88
CA LEU A 180 3.81 5.91 -2.42
C LEU A 180 4.35 7.35 -2.43
N LEU A 181 4.07 8.12 -3.48
CA LEU A 181 4.41 9.55 -3.53
C LEU A 181 3.72 10.33 -2.40
N TYR A 182 2.45 10.04 -2.16
CA TYR A 182 1.71 10.65 -1.05
C TYR A 182 2.32 10.29 0.31
N LEU A 183 2.63 9.00 0.55
CA LEU A 183 3.31 8.54 1.77
C LEU A 183 4.65 9.27 1.98
N PHE A 184 5.43 9.42 0.91
CA PHE A 184 6.72 10.11 0.97
C PHE A 184 6.57 11.58 1.34
N SER A 185 5.57 12.27 0.77
CA SER A 185 5.26 13.67 1.13
C SER A 185 4.86 13.81 2.60
N GLN A 186 4.05 12.89 3.12
CA GLN A 186 3.69 12.83 4.55
C GLN A 186 4.93 12.62 5.43
N LEU A 187 5.80 11.67 5.06
CA LEU A 187 7.02 11.38 5.81
C LEU A 187 7.96 12.59 5.84
N LYS A 188 8.10 13.33 4.73
CA LYS A 188 8.89 14.54 4.65
C LYS A 188 8.40 15.61 5.63
N SER A 189 7.09 15.82 5.72
CA SER A 189 6.52 16.80 6.66
C SER A 189 6.75 16.40 8.12
N LEU A 190 6.57 15.12 8.45
CA LEU A 190 6.87 14.59 9.79
C LEU A 190 8.34 14.79 10.14
N LEU A 191 9.26 14.51 9.21
CA LEU A 191 10.69 14.66 9.41
C LEU A 191 11.06 16.13 9.67
N GLY A 192 10.48 17.06 8.90
CA GLY A 192 10.67 18.51 9.07
C GLY A 192 10.26 18.98 10.47
N PHE A 193 9.09 18.55 10.94
CA PHE A 193 8.64 18.81 12.31
C PHE A 193 9.62 18.26 13.35
N ILE A 194 10.01 16.99 13.26
CA ILE A 194 10.92 16.36 14.24
C ILE A 194 12.25 17.11 14.29
N GLN A 195 12.80 17.51 13.14
CA GLN A 195 14.05 18.26 13.09
C GLN A 195 13.93 19.64 13.75
N LYS A 196 12.86 20.39 13.45
CA LYS A 196 12.59 21.68 14.10
C LYS A 196 12.40 21.50 15.60
N PHE A 197 11.57 20.55 16.01
CA PHE A 197 11.31 20.20 17.41
C PHE A 197 12.61 19.89 18.16
N LEU A 198 13.45 19.01 17.63
CA LEU A 198 14.72 18.65 18.26
C LEU A 198 15.68 19.84 18.34
N ARG A 199 15.78 20.63 17.27
CA ARG A 199 16.65 21.82 17.23
C ARG A 199 16.19 22.86 18.25
N THR A 200 14.91 23.14 18.31
CA THR A 200 14.33 24.09 19.25
C THR A 200 14.45 23.59 20.69
N SER A 201 14.14 22.32 20.95
CA SER A 201 14.32 21.72 22.28
C SER A 201 15.78 21.77 22.72
N LYS A 202 16.72 21.48 21.82
CA LYS A 202 18.16 21.57 22.13
C LYS A 202 18.59 22.99 22.44
N LYS A 203 18.09 24.00 21.72
CA LYS A 203 18.35 25.42 22.02
C LYS A 203 17.86 25.78 23.42
N ILE A 204 16.64 25.37 23.77
CA ILE A 204 16.05 25.62 25.09
C ILE A 204 16.92 25.02 26.20
N VAL A 205 17.34 23.76 26.05
CA VAL A 205 18.18 23.08 27.03
C VAL A 205 19.57 23.70 27.13
N GLN A 206 20.18 24.08 26.00
CA GLN A 206 21.54 24.65 26.01
C GLN A 206 21.61 26.06 26.57
N LYS A 207 20.62 26.90 26.24
CA LYS A 207 20.55 28.27 26.78
C LYS A 207 19.85 28.33 28.14
N SER A 208 19.30 27.20 28.61
CA SER A 208 18.40 27.13 29.76
C SER A 208 17.30 28.19 29.72
N THR A 209 16.76 28.52 28.55
CA THR A 209 15.71 29.55 28.43
C THR A 209 14.75 29.22 27.30
N VAL A 210 13.49 29.63 27.47
CA VAL A 210 12.44 29.56 26.46
C VAL A 210 12.23 30.89 25.73
N LEU A 211 12.96 31.93 26.15
CA LEU A 211 12.91 33.25 25.54
C LEU A 211 13.60 33.23 24.16
N ASP A 212 13.04 34.00 23.21
CA ASP A 212 13.39 34.01 21.78
C ASP A 212 13.24 32.67 21.04
N VAL A 213 12.45 31.74 21.60
CA VAL A 213 12.06 30.53 20.88
C VAL A 213 11.00 30.89 19.85
N GLU A 214 11.40 30.90 18.59
CA GLU A 214 10.47 31.01 17.48
C GLU A 214 9.47 29.85 17.50
N PRO A 215 8.16 30.13 17.31
CA PRO A 215 7.15 29.10 17.18
C PRO A 215 7.51 28.12 16.07
N ILE A 216 7.23 26.84 16.31
CA ILE A 216 7.34 25.84 15.25
C ILE A 216 6.16 26.02 14.30
N GLU A 217 6.36 26.83 13.27
CA GLU A 217 5.43 26.97 12.15
C GLU A 217 5.70 25.85 11.13
N GLU A 218 5.07 24.70 11.33
CA GLU A 218 5.04 23.63 10.33
C GLU A 218 3.59 23.40 9.92
N LYS A 219 3.19 23.95 8.76
CA LYS A 219 1.89 23.62 8.14
C LYS A 219 1.96 22.20 7.60
N SER A 220 1.70 21.22 8.46
CA SER A 220 1.57 19.83 8.08
C SER A 220 0.14 19.51 7.69
N SER A 221 -0.04 18.61 6.71
CA SER A 221 -1.33 17.95 6.47
C SER A 221 -1.60 16.82 7.49
N ILE A 222 -0.60 16.48 8.32
CA ILE A 222 -0.74 15.52 9.42
C ILE A 222 -1.27 16.27 10.64
N ALA A 223 -2.54 16.04 10.97
CA ALA A 223 -3.18 16.66 12.13
C ALA A 223 -2.36 16.48 13.43
N ASP A 224 -1.82 15.28 13.67
CA ASP A 224 -0.99 15.00 14.85
C ASP A 224 0.28 15.88 14.90
N VAL A 225 0.88 16.21 13.74
CA VAL A 225 2.07 17.07 13.68
C VAL A 225 1.69 18.51 14.03
N THR A 226 0.59 19.01 13.46
CA THR A 226 0.07 20.34 13.79
C THR A 226 -0.27 20.44 15.28
N GLN A 227 -1.00 19.45 15.81
CA GLN A 227 -1.37 19.40 17.23
C GLN A 227 -0.14 19.34 18.15
N ALA A 228 0.89 18.57 17.79
CA ALA A 228 2.12 18.50 18.56
C ALA A 228 2.90 19.82 18.52
N ALA A 229 2.95 20.49 17.36
CA ALA A 229 3.55 21.81 17.22
C ALA A 229 2.80 22.85 18.08
N ASP A 230 1.47 22.86 18.02
CA ASP A 230 0.62 23.77 18.81
C ASP A 230 0.80 23.54 20.31
N ALA A 231 0.80 22.28 20.76
CA ALA A 231 1.01 21.92 22.16
C ALA A 231 2.40 22.35 22.66
N PHE A 232 3.43 22.18 21.83
CA PHE A 232 4.79 22.63 22.14
C PHE A 232 4.87 24.15 22.23
N ASN A 233 4.34 24.87 21.23
CA ASN A 233 4.32 26.33 21.21
C ASN A 233 3.55 26.89 22.41
N PHE A 234 2.41 26.29 22.74
CA PHE A 234 1.62 26.65 23.92
C PHE A 234 2.40 26.46 25.22
N LEU A 235 3.14 25.35 25.37
CA LEU A 235 3.97 25.10 26.54
C LEU A 235 5.08 26.14 26.68
N VAL A 236 5.79 26.43 25.59
CA VAL A 236 6.84 27.46 25.54
C VAL A 236 6.29 28.83 25.97
N GLN A 237 5.17 29.24 25.37
CA GLN A 237 4.51 30.51 25.71
C GLN A 237 4.04 30.56 27.18
N LYS A 238 3.53 29.44 27.70
CA LYS A 238 3.09 29.36 29.10
C LYS A 238 4.25 29.50 30.07
N ILE A 239 5.40 28.90 29.78
CA ILE A 239 6.62 29.06 30.60
C ILE A 239 7.09 30.51 30.56
N ASP A 240 7.17 31.11 29.37
CA ASP A 240 7.58 32.51 29.19
C ASP A 240 6.71 33.48 30.02
N LYS A 241 5.37 33.36 29.87
CA LYS A 241 4.42 34.15 30.67
C LYS A 241 4.54 33.90 32.17
N SER A 242 4.87 32.67 32.58
CA SER A 242 5.10 32.35 33.99
C SER A 242 6.36 33.01 34.54
N ILE A 243 7.45 33.05 33.77
CA ILE A 243 8.69 33.75 34.12
C ILE A 243 8.42 35.26 34.25
N GLU A 244 7.68 35.84 33.32
CA GLU A 244 7.29 37.25 33.37
C GLU A 244 6.46 37.57 34.62
N ASN A 245 5.44 36.77 34.92
CA ASN A 245 4.60 36.94 36.10
C ASN A 245 5.40 36.78 37.41
N SER A 246 6.31 35.82 37.48
CA SER A 246 7.20 35.64 38.63
C SER A 246 8.13 36.84 38.83
N SER A 247 8.75 37.35 37.76
CA SER A 247 9.60 38.55 37.80
C SER A 247 8.83 39.78 38.32
N LYS A 248 7.60 40.00 37.84
CA LYS A 248 6.71 41.08 38.34
C LYS A 248 6.33 40.88 39.81
N SER A 249 6.00 39.65 40.21
CA SER A 249 5.60 39.33 41.59
C SER A 249 6.75 39.52 42.57
N ILE A 250 7.96 39.10 42.19
CA ILE A 250 9.18 39.33 42.99
C ILE A 250 9.46 40.82 43.14
N GLN A 251 9.31 41.61 42.08
CA GLN A 251 9.48 43.05 42.16
C GLN A 251 8.47 43.72 43.12
N ALA A 252 7.20 43.29 43.09
CA ALA A 252 6.19 43.79 44.01
C ALA A 252 6.48 43.38 45.46
N ALA A 253 6.94 42.15 45.69
CA ALA A 253 7.33 41.65 47.00
C ALA A 253 8.54 42.41 47.55
N SER A 254 9.60 42.60 46.75
CA SER A 254 10.77 43.41 47.14
C SER A 254 10.37 44.81 47.57
N LYS A 255 9.53 45.49 46.78
CA LYS A 255 9.05 46.84 47.13
C LYS A 255 8.27 46.86 48.46
N SER A 256 7.42 45.86 48.70
CA SER A 256 6.65 45.77 49.95
C SER A 256 7.54 45.51 51.16
N LEU A 257 8.62 44.75 50.99
CA LEU A 257 9.63 44.53 52.04
C LEU A 257 10.42 45.81 52.33
N GLU A 258 10.84 46.56 51.30
CA GLU A 258 11.50 47.88 51.49
C GLU A 258 10.62 48.86 52.29
N GLU A 259 9.32 48.91 51.96
CA GLU A 259 8.34 49.73 52.69
C GLU A 259 8.18 49.27 54.16
N THR A 260 8.29 47.96 54.41
CA THR A 260 8.22 47.37 55.76
C THR A 260 9.49 47.64 56.56
N GLU A 261 10.68 47.45 55.96
CA GLU A 261 11.97 47.79 56.58
C GLU A 261 11.98 49.24 57.05
N LYS A 262 11.60 50.17 56.17
CA LYS A 262 11.50 51.58 56.52
C LYS A 262 10.55 51.84 57.68
N SER A 263 9.40 51.16 57.71
CA SER A 263 8.44 51.30 58.81
C SER A 263 8.98 50.78 60.15
N ILE A 264 9.84 49.74 60.12
CA ILE A 264 10.53 49.23 61.32
C ILE A 264 11.65 50.19 61.75
N GLU A 265 12.43 50.74 60.81
CA GLU A 265 13.44 51.77 61.09
C GLU A 265 12.81 53.01 61.74
N ASP A 266 11.72 53.53 61.17
CA ASP A 266 10.97 54.67 61.73
C ASP A 266 10.46 54.36 63.17
N LEU A 267 10.07 53.10 63.44
CA LEU A 267 9.65 52.66 64.77
C LEU A 267 10.81 52.54 65.75
N LEU A 268 11.96 52.04 65.31
CA LEU A 268 13.20 51.97 66.11
C LEU A 268 13.68 53.39 66.47
N GLU A 269 13.64 54.33 65.53
CA GLU A 269 13.96 55.74 65.79
C GLU A 269 13.00 56.35 66.81
N LEU A 270 11.69 56.07 66.70
CA LEU A 270 10.69 56.51 67.68
C LEU A 270 10.97 55.92 69.08
N ILE A 271 11.30 54.63 69.16
CA ILE A 271 11.66 53.97 70.43
C ILE A 271 12.91 54.63 71.04
N ALA A 272 13.94 54.92 70.23
CA ALA A 272 15.16 55.57 70.67
C ALA A 272 14.91 57.00 71.20
N VAL A 273 14.07 57.78 70.53
CA VAL A 273 13.66 59.13 70.99
C VAL A 273 12.84 59.05 72.28
N MET A 274 11.96 58.05 72.41
CA MET A 274 11.19 57.83 73.64
C MET A 274 12.07 57.39 74.82
N ASP A 275 13.23 56.77 74.58
CA ASP A 275 14.15 56.29 75.62
C ASP A 275 14.94 57.44 76.28
N GLU A 276 15.17 58.56 75.59
CA GLU A 276 15.83 59.76 76.16
C GLU A 276 15.05 60.38 77.35
N GLU A 277 13.74 60.09 77.51
CA GLU A 277 12.92 60.53 78.65
C GLU A 277 12.99 59.61 79.91
N ASN A 278 13.91 58.64 79.91
CA ASN A 278 14.50 58.03 81.11
C ASN A 278 13.56 57.18 82.00
N ARG A 279 13.02 56.07 81.44
CA ARG A 279 12.53 54.90 82.20
C ARG A 279 12.70 53.59 81.41
N LEU A 280 13.83 52.90 81.62
CA LEU A 280 14.09 51.55 81.09
C LEU A 280 13.04 50.53 81.56
N ASP A 281 12.00 50.32 80.77
CA ASP A 281 11.13 49.14 80.86
C ASP A 281 11.84 47.98 80.14
N LYS A 282 12.13 46.88 80.85
CA LYS A 282 12.69 45.66 80.26
C LYS A 282 11.89 45.12 79.08
N ASN A 283 10.59 45.44 79.00
CA ASN A 283 9.76 45.06 77.86
C ASN A 283 10.02 45.89 76.61
N LEU A 284 10.51 47.13 76.73
CA LEU A 284 10.83 47.99 75.59
C LEU A 284 12.10 47.51 74.90
N VAL A 285 13.16 47.24 75.68
CA VAL A 285 14.41 46.64 75.18
C VAL A 285 14.18 45.31 74.48
N LYS A 286 13.34 44.43 75.06
CA LYS A 286 12.98 43.16 74.39
C LYS A 286 12.24 43.35 73.07
N LYS A 287 11.41 44.40 72.94
CA LYS A 287 10.69 44.69 71.70
C LYS A 287 11.63 45.29 70.65
N GLU A 288 12.57 46.12 71.07
CA GLU A 288 13.65 46.63 70.23
C GLU A 288 14.50 45.48 69.67
N ASP A 289 14.94 44.53 70.52
CA ASP A 289 15.66 43.33 70.10
C ASP A 289 14.88 42.52 69.03
N ILE A 290 13.56 42.35 69.23
CA ILE A 290 12.68 41.67 68.27
C ILE A 290 12.56 42.44 66.95
N LEU A 291 12.51 43.77 67.00
CA LEU A 291 12.44 44.60 65.80
C LEU A 291 13.76 44.57 65.02
N ILE A 292 14.90 44.56 65.73
CA ILE A 292 16.23 44.38 65.13
C ILE A 292 16.35 43.01 64.46
N GLU A 293 15.95 41.93 65.14
CA GLU A 293 15.94 40.57 64.57
C GLU A 293 15.03 40.49 63.33
N SER A 294 13.84 41.13 63.40
CA SER A 294 12.92 41.20 62.26
C SER A 294 13.52 41.95 61.07
N LEU A 295 14.26 43.04 61.33
CA LEU A 295 14.93 43.85 60.30
C LEU A 295 16.06 43.05 59.62
N GLU A 296 16.84 42.28 60.38
CA GLU A 296 17.86 41.37 59.83
C GLU A 296 17.26 40.26 58.95
N GLU A 297 16.14 39.66 59.38
CA GLU A 297 15.40 38.66 58.60
C GLU A 297 14.79 39.24 57.31
N LEU A 298 14.23 40.46 57.37
CA LEU A 298 13.71 41.19 56.21
C LEU A 298 14.83 41.49 55.20
N THR A 299 15.96 42.01 55.67
CA THR A 299 17.13 42.34 54.84
C THR A 299 17.62 41.08 54.10
N THR A 300 17.72 39.96 54.83
CA THR A 300 18.13 38.68 54.26
C THR A 300 17.13 38.19 53.20
N SER A 301 15.84 38.36 53.44
CA SER A 301 14.77 37.97 52.51
C SER A 301 14.75 38.83 51.24
N LEU A 302 14.99 40.13 51.40
CA LEU A 302 15.10 41.10 50.32
C LEU A 302 16.30 40.79 49.41
N GLN A 303 17.46 40.48 49.99
CA GLN A 303 18.64 40.02 49.24
C GLN A 303 18.36 38.74 48.42
N LYS A 304 17.66 37.76 49.02
CA LYS A 304 17.25 36.52 48.31
C LYS A 304 16.31 36.81 47.14
N LEU A 305 15.34 37.72 47.32
CA LEU A 305 14.42 38.12 46.24
C LEU A 305 15.14 38.85 45.10
N HIS A 306 16.09 39.74 45.41
CA HIS A 306 16.91 40.39 44.39
C HIS A 306 17.75 39.38 43.61
N SER A 307 18.40 38.44 44.29
CA SER A 307 19.16 37.36 43.64
C SER A 307 18.26 36.52 42.73
N LEU A 308 17.07 36.15 43.19
CA LEU A 308 16.10 35.40 42.39
C LEU A 308 15.61 36.21 41.17
N LYS A 309 15.38 37.51 41.34
CA LYS A 309 15.02 38.41 40.23
C LYS A 309 16.14 38.47 39.19
N ILE A 310 17.39 38.64 39.61
CA ILE A 310 18.55 38.66 38.72
C ILE A 310 18.65 37.33 37.97
N HIS A 311 18.44 36.20 38.65
CA HIS A 311 18.42 34.90 37.97
C HIS A 311 17.32 34.85 36.91
N LEU A 312 16.07 35.22 37.23
CA LEU A 312 14.95 35.23 36.29
C LEU A 312 15.10 36.24 35.15
N ASP A 313 15.71 37.39 35.39
CA ASP A 313 15.99 38.38 34.35
C ASP A 313 17.19 37.96 33.50
N ASN A 314 18.13 37.16 34.02
CA ASN A 314 19.15 36.48 33.21
C ASN A 314 18.55 35.37 32.34
N PHE A 315 17.38 34.81 32.69
CA PHE A 315 16.63 33.98 31.72
C PHE A 315 16.15 34.83 30.52
N LYS A 316 16.00 36.16 30.65
CA LYS A 316 15.52 37.09 29.60
C LYS A 316 16.61 37.71 28.71
N LYS A 317 17.90 37.58 29.02
CA LYS A 317 19.02 38.12 28.22
C LYS A 317 19.71 37.03 27.40
#